data_AF-A0A6I4NGH3-F1
#
_entry.id   AF-A0A6I4NGH3-F1
#
_cell.length_a   1.000
_cell.length_b   1.000
_cell.length_c   1.000
_cell.angle_alpha   90.00
_cell.angle_beta   90.00
_cell.angle_gamma   90.00
#
_symmetry.space_group_name_H-M   'P 1'
#
loop_
_entity.id
_entity.type
_entity.pdbx_description
1 polymer ?
#
loop_
_entity_poly.entity_id
_entity_poly.type
_entity_poly.pdbx_seq_one_letter_code
_entity_poly.pdbx_strand_id
1 'polypeptide(L)' 'MGLNKGALKQDILDIITDMRNRDENSDDEFATRLSTAIDTYVKTAVIVYQSGLTAPNGAVTGTFQGNLE' A
#
# COMPACT_ATOMS: atom_id res chain seq x y z
N MET A 1 -6.07 -9.40 8.65
CA MET A 1 -6.78 -8.13 8.39
C MET A 1 -6.21 -7.62 7.09
N GLY A 2 -7.02 -7.51 6.05
CA GLY A 2 -6.55 -6.99 4.77
C GLY A 2 -6.34 -5.47 4.83
N LEU A 3 -5.54 -5.00 3.89
CA LEU A 3 -5.28 -3.64 3.50
C LEU A 3 -6.57 -2.82 3.55
N ASN A 4 -6.50 -1.69 4.25
CA ASN A 4 -7.65 -0.84 4.49
C ASN A 4 -7.99 0.01 3.25
N LYS A 5 -8.67 -0.61 2.29
CA LYS A 5 -9.13 0.05 1.05
C LYS A 5 -10.07 1.23 1.33
N GLY A 6 -10.78 1.22 2.45
CA GLY A 6 -11.66 2.31 2.87
C GLY A 6 -10.88 3.57 3.21
N ALA A 7 -9.80 3.44 3.98
CA ALA A 7 -8.92 4.55 4.32
C ALA A 7 -8.27 5.15 3.07
N LEU A 8 -7.67 4.33 2.19
CA LEU A 8 -7.06 4.83 0.95
C LEU A 8 -8.08 5.58 0.07
N LYS A 9 -9.31 5.06 -0.04
CA LYS A 9 -10.37 5.74 -0.81
C LYS A 9 -10.68 7.12 -0.20
N GLN A 10 -10.74 7.22 1.13
CA GLN A 10 -11.01 8.48 1.80
C GLN A 10 -9.87 9.48 1.56
N ASP A 11 -8.62 9.05 1.70
CA ASP A 11 -7.45 9.91 1.46
C ASP A 11 -7.45 10.46 0.02
N ILE A 12 -7.76 9.62 -0.97
CA ILE A 12 -7.87 10.04 -2.37
C ILE A 12 -9.02 11.05 -2.56
N LEU A 13 -10.17 10.85 -1.93
CA LEU A 13 -11.29 11.78 -2.01
C LEU A 13 -10.95 13.14 -1.38
N ASP A 14 -10.21 13.15 -0.28
CA ASP A 14 -9.78 14.37 0.39
C ASP A 14 -8.77 15.13 -0.49
N ILE A 15 -7.84 14.43 -1.13
CA ILE A 15 -6.90 15.03 -2.11
C ILE A 15 -7.67 15.63 -3.29
N ILE A 16 -8.61 14.90 -3.89
CA ILE A 16 -9.37 15.40 -5.05
C ILE A 16 -10.26 16.59 -4.65
N THR A 17 -10.88 16.55 -3.47
CA THR A 17 -11.70 17.65 -2.96
C THR A 17 -10.85 18.90 -2.77
N ASP A 18 -9.65 18.76 -2.18
CA ASP A 18 -8.71 19.87 -2.02
C ASP A 18 -8.29 20.44 -3.38
N MET A 19 -7.87 19.59 -4.34
CA MET A 19 -7.46 20.04 -5.67
C MET A 19 -8.58 20.77 -6.43
N ARG A 20 -9.83 20.34 -6.28
CA ARG A 20 -11.00 20.99 -6.92
C ARG A 20 -11.32 22.37 -6.36
N ASN A 21 -10.92 22.64 -5.12
CA ASN A 21 -11.15 23.93 -4.47
C ASN A 21 -10.01 24.93 -4.74
N ARG A 22 -9.00 24.56 -5.52
CA ARG A 22 -7.90 25.44 -5.90
C ARG A 22 -8.19 26.17 -7.20
N ASP A 23 -7.82 27.44 -7.24
CA ASP A 23 -7.97 28.29 -8.41
C ASP A 23 -6.93 27.99 -9.51
N GLU A 24 -5.77 27.43 -9.12
CA GLU A 24 -4.68 27.07 -10.03
C GLU A 24 -4.52 25.54 -10.14
N ASN A 25 -4.33 25.07 -11.38
CA ASN A 25 -4.04 23.66 -11.63
C ASN A 25 -2.72 23.26 -10.97
N SER A 26 -2.79 22.26 -10.09
CA SER A 26 -1.68 21.78 -9.26
C SER A 26 -1.38 20.29 -9.53
N ASP A 27 -1.24 19.91 -10.79
CA ASP A 27 -1.16 18.50 -11.22
C ASP A 27 0.05 17.76 -10.61
N ASP A 28 1.19 18.42 -10.46
CA ASP A 28 2.40 17.85 -9.85
C ASP A 28 2.21 17.56 -8.36
N GLU A 29 1.56 18.47 -7.63
CA GLU A 29 1.22 18.26 -6.23
C GLU A 29 0.19 17.12 -6.08
N PHE A 30 -0.83 17.11 -6.95
CA PHE A 30 -1.81 16.03 -6.98
C PHE A 30 -1.13 14.67 -7.16
N ALA A 31 -0.23 14.55 -8.14
CA ALA A 31 0.52 13.32 -8.41
C ALA A 31 1.39 12.91 -7.20
N THR A 32 2.06 13.88 -6.58
CA THR A 32 2.90 13.65 -5.38
C THR A 32 2.06 13.14 -4.20
N ARG A 33 0.91 13.76 -3.94
CA ARG A 33 0.02 13.37 -2.83
C ARG A 33 -0.64 12.02 -3.08
N LEU A 34 -1.08 11.75 -4.31
CA LEU A 34 -1.67 10.48 -4.68
C LEU A 34 -0.66 9.33 -4.55
N SER A 35 0.55 9.49 -5.08
CA SER A 35 1.60 8.47 -4.97
C SER A 35 2.01 8.21 -3.52
N THR A 36 2.06 9.25 -2.68
CA THR A 36 2.33 9.12 -1.24
C THR A 36 1.23 8.34 -0.50
N ALA A 37 -0.05 8.60 -0.82
CA ALA A 37 -1.17 7.86 -0.23
C ALA A 37 -1.11 6.36 -0.60
N ILE A 38 -0.78 6.06 -1.86
CA ILE A 38 -0.60 4.67 -2.34
C ILE A 38 0.59 4.01 -1.66
N ASP A 39 1.74 4.68 -1.57
CA ASP A 39 2.95 4.15 -0.89
C ASP A 39 2.66 3.83 0.58
N THR A 40 1.99 4.74 1.28
CA THR A 40 1.58 4.53 2.68
C THR A 40 0.67 3.31 2.80
N TYR A 41 -0.36 3.23 1.95
CA TYR A 41 -1.29 2.10 1.92
C TYR A 41 -0.55 0.77 1.70
N VAL A 42 0.34 0.69 0.70
CA VAL A 42 1.11 -0.54 0.42
C VAL A 42 2.00 -0.92 1.59
N LYS A 43 2.60 0.05 2.30
CA LYS A 43 3.41 -0.19 3.50
C LYS A 43 2.60 -0.71 4.69
N THR A 44 1.28 -0.54 4.71
CA THR A 44 0.41 -1.16 5.72
C THR A 44 0.10 -2.62 5.43
N ALA A 45 0.44 -3.13 4.23
CA ALA A 45 0.22 -4.53 3.88
C ALA A 45 0.97 -5.43 4.85
N VAL A 46 0.27 -6.43 5.38
CA VAL A 46 0.90 -7.47 6.19
C VAL A 46 1.08 -8.69 5.30
N ILE A 47 2.26 -9.30 5.39
CA ILE A 47 2.50 -10.58 4.75
C ILE A 47 1.77 -11.67 5.53
N VAL A 48 0.80 -12.32 4.88
CA VAL A 48 0.16 -13.51 5.44
C VAL A 48 0.93 -14.74 5.00
N TYR A 49 1.53 -15.41 5.98
CA TYR A 49 2.31 -16.63 5.80
C TYR A 49 1.38 -17.79 5.43
N GLN A 50 1.52 -18.34 4.23
CA GLN A 50 0.78 -19.55 3.83
C GLN A 50 1.43 -20.81 4.41
N SER A 51 2.77 -20.83 4.48
CA SER A 51 3.57 -21.85 5.16
C SER A 51 4.94 -21.29 5.55
N GLY A 52 5.57 -21.87 6.57
CA GLY A 52 6.96 -21.57 6.90
C GLY A 52 7.92 -22.28 5.94
N LEU A 53 9.14 -21.76 5.78
CA LEU A 53 10.21 -22.49 5.11
C LEU A 53 10.69 -23.63 6.02
N THR A 54 10.65 -24.87 5.54
CA THR A 54 11.09 -26.05 6.32
C THR A 54 12.24 -26.75 5.61
N ALA A 55 13.36 -26.97 6.32
CA ALA A 55 14.47 -27.80 5.86
C ALA A 55 14.60 -29.03 6.79
N PRO A 56 14.61 -30.27 6.26
CA PRO A 56 14.76 -31.47 7.08
C PRO A 56 16.13 -31.60 7.76
N ASN A 57 17.18 -31.01 7.19
CA ASN A 57 18.53 -30.87 7.75
C ASN A 57 19.29 -29.77 7.00
N GLY A 58 19.99 -28.88 7.72
CA GLY A 58 20.81 -27.81 7.13
C GLY A 58 20.13 -26.43 7.08
N ALA A 59 20.78 -25.47 6.40
CA ALA A 59 20.29 -24.10 6.29
C ALA A 59 18.96 -24.03 5.52
N VAL A 60 18.03 -23.22 6.01
CA VAL A 60 16.72 -23.00 5.37
C VAL A 60 16.90 -22.01 4.22
N THR A 61 16.82 -22.50 2.99
CA THR A 61 16.86 -21.69 1.76
C THR A 61 15.63 -21.98 0.91
N GLY A 62 14.93 -20.92 0.47
CA GLY A 62 13.75 -21.05 -0.38
C GLY A 62 13.04 -19.72 -0.62
N THR A 63 12.21 -19.68 -1.66
CA THR A 63 11.34 -18.53 -1.93
C THR A 63 10.20 -18.52 -0.93
N PHE A 64 10.01 -17.40 -0.25
CA PHE A 64 8.90 -17.19 0.66
C PHE A 64 7.58 -17.14 -0.12
N GLN A 65 6.63 -17.99 0.25
CA GLN A 65 5.28 -18.03 -0.32
C GLN A 65 4.30 -17.32 0.62
N GLY A 66 3.91 -16.10 0.26
CA GLY A 66 2.89 -15.35 0.97
C GLY A 66 2.19 -14.35 0.07
N ASN A 67 1.00 -13.96 0.48
CA ASN A 67 0.25 -12.90 -0.16
C ASN A 67 0.37 -11.63 0.68
N LEU A 68 0.43 -10.49 0.01
CA LEU A 68 0.16 -9.21 0.66
C LEU A 68 -1.34 -9.15 0.92
N GLU A 69 -1.73 -9.08 2.19
CA GLU A 69 -3.10 -8.82 2.56
C GLU A 69 -3.27 -7.44 3.13
#